data_AF-X1AFI4-F1
#
_entry.id   AF-X1AFI4-F1
#
_cell.length_a   1.000
_cell.length_b   1.000
_cell.length_c   1.000
_cell.angle_alpha   90.00
_cell.angle_beta   90.00
_cell.angle_gamma   90.00
#
_symmetry.space_group_name_H-M   'P 1'
#
loop_
_entity.id
_entity.type
_entity.pdbx_description
1 polymer ?
#
loop_
_entity_poly.entity_id
_entity_poly.type
_entity_poly.pdbx_seq_one_letter_code
_entity_poly.pdbx_strand_id
1 'polypeptide(L)'
;MSKVKEAYSEIESVVGEDFVSDKDFMKAAYSRNVDPAFPDQWADIIVRPETTEEVSEIVKVANKYKLRMVPRGGGADLVGGSVTDRGILIDMTRMNKLEVFNKDDYYIVVGVGITWGDLLSQLLPAGYTTGNTGPGSGFAATIGGSGNNRIKAFVLIPIVPTSPMNRPVKSGETPYRQKGVAY
;
A
#
# COMPACT_ATOMS: atom_id res chain seq x y z
N MET A 1 -26.84 2.39 21.03
CA MET A 1 -26.64 3.47 20.04
C MET A 1 -26.69 2.83 18.65
N SER A 2 -26.46 3.54 17.53
CA SER A 2 -26.27 2.84 16.24
C SER A 2 -25.02 1.97 16.31
N LYS A 3 -25.06 0.74 15.76
CA LYS A 3 -23.89 -0.17 15.67
C LYS A 3 -22.66 0.53 15.07
N VAL A 4 -22.88 1.43 14.12
CA VAL A 4 -21.82 2.22 13.48
C VAL A 4 -21.12 3.16 14.47
N LYS A 5 -21.89 3.83 15.36
CA LYS A 5 -21.31 4.74 16.36
C LYS A 5 -20.48 4.00 17.40
N GLU A 6 -20.95 2.82 17.82
CA GLU A 6 -20.21 1.98 18.77
C GLU A 6 -18.93 1.43 18.13
N ALA A 7 -18.98 0.97 16.88
CA ALA A 7 -17.81 0.56 16.13
C ALA A 7 -16.82 1.71 15.93
N TYR A 8 -17.30 2.92 15.63
CA TYR A 8 -16.46 4.11 15.48
C TYR A 8 -15.63 4.37 16.75
N SER A 9 -16.26 4.39 17.92
CA SER A 9 -15.55 4.64 19.19
C SER A 9 -14.50 3.56 19.52
N GLU A 10 -14.79 2.29 19.20
CA GLU A 10 -13.80 1.22 19.38
C GLU A 10 -12.64 1.34 18.38
N ILE A 11 -12.91 1.69 17.12
CA ILE A 11 -11.86 1.93 16.12
C ILE A 11 -11.01 3.14 16.49
N GLU A 12 -11.62 4.23 16.96
CA GLU A 12 -10.92 5.43 17.42
C GLU A 12 -9.91 5.11 18.53
N SER A 13 -10.29 4.22 19.45
CA SER A 13 -9.41 3.76 20.53
C SER A 13 -8.21 2.94 20.02
N VAL A 14 -8.31 2.37 18.82
CA VAL A 14 -7.25 1.56 18.18
C VAL A 14 -6.28 2.43 17.40
N VAL A 15 -6.80 3.33 16.54
CA VAL A 15 -5.95 4.09 15.59
C VAL A 15 -5.66 5.52 16.03
N GLY A 16 -6.41 6.06 17.01
CA GLY A 16 -6.39 7.47 17.38
C GLY A 16 -7.37 8.33 16.57
N GLU A 17 -7.77 9.47 17.15
CA GLU A 17 -8.78 10.38 16.59
C GLU A 17 -8.41 10.96 15.21
N ASP A 18 -7.12 11.16 14.95
CA ASP A 18 -6.63 11.71 13.68
C ASP A 18 -6.80 10.74 12.49
N PHE A 19 -7.06 9.47 12.77
CA PHE A 19 -6.98 8.38 11.79
C PHE A 19 -8.28 7.60 11.63
N VAL A 20 -9.38 8.13 12.15
CA VAL A 20 -10.74 7.66 11.91
C VAL A 20 -11.65 8.86 11.65
N SER A 21 -12.62 8.72 10.74
CA SER A 21 -13.56 9.81 10.45
C SER A 21 -14.90 9.31 9.92
N ASP A 22 -15.98 9.95 10.37
CA ASP A 22 -17.35 9.80 9.86
C ASP A 22 -17.86 11.09 9.18
N LYS A 23 -16.98 12.08 9.02
CA LYS A 23 -17.33 13.42 8.49
C LYS A 23 -17.63 13.35 7.00
N ASP A 24 -18.59 14.16 6.56
CA ASP A 24 -19.06 14.13 5.17
C ASP A 24 -17.96 14.46 4.15
N PHE A 25 -17.07 15.41 4.46
CA PHE A 25 -15.96 15.76 3.56
C PHE A 25 -14.96 14.60 3.41
N MET A 26 -14.70 13.84 4.48
CA MET A 26 -13.85 12.65 4.40
C MET A 26 -14.55 11.55 3.61
N LYS A 27 -15.83 11.25 3.91
CA LYS A 27 -16.58 10.25 3.13
C LYS A 27 -16.63 10.59 1.64
N ALA A 28 -16.80 11.87 1.29
CA ALA A 28 -16.78 12.35 -0.09
C ALA A 28 -15.42 12.16 -0.77
N ALA A 29 -14.31 12.41 -0.07
CA ALA A 29 -12.97 12.23 -0.62
C ALA A 29 -12.65 10.76 -0.99
N TYR A 30 -13.33 9.81 -0.35
CA TYR A 30 -13.15 8.38 -0.55
C TYR A 30 -14.31 7.72 -1.32
N SER A 31 -15.33 8.49 -1.75
CA SER A 31 -16.55 7.92 -2.32
C SER A 31 -16.40 7.43 -3.76
N ARG A 32 -15.32 7.83 -4.44
CA ARG A 32 -15.06 7.55 -5.85
C ARG A 32 -13.78 6.76 -6.07
N ASN A 33 -13.75 6.01 -7.16
CA ASN A 33 -12.53 5.54 -7.79
C ASN A 33 -12.21 6.44 -9.01
N VAL A 34 -11.32 5.98 -9.88
CA VAL A 34 -10.89 6.76 -11.06
C VAL A 34 -11.81 6.62 -12.27
N ASP A 35 -12.82 5.75 -12.21
CA ASP A 35 -13.82 5.60 -13.27
C ASP A 35 -14.91 6.68 -13.10
N PRO A 36 -15.03 7.66 -14.02
CA PRO A 36 -16.03 8.73 -13.92
C PRO A 36 -17.47 8.24 -14.10
N ALA A 37 -17.68 7.04 -14.65
CA ALA A 37 -19.00 6.44 -14.79
C ALA A 37 -19.43 5.65 -13.54
N PHE A 38 -18.50 5.34 -12.63
CA PHE A 38 -18.81 4.60 -11.42
C PHE A 38 -19.50 5.52 -10.40
N PRO A 39 -20.65 5.12 -9.84
CA PRO A 39 -21.41 5.98 -8.93
C PRO A 39 -20.69 6.15 -7.59
N ASP A 40 -20.86 7.31 -6.96
CA ASP A 40 -20.37 7.58 -5.61
C ASP A 40 -20.90 6.55 -4.61
N GLN A 41 -20.01 5.99 -3.81
CA GLN A 41 -20.34 5.03 -2.75
C GLN A 41 -19.84 5.59 -1.41
N TRP A 42 -20.75 5.82 -0.47
CA TRP A 42 -20.43 6.51 0.78
C TRP A 42 -20.24 5.53 1.92
N ALA A 43 -19.00 5.34 2.36
CA ALA A 43 -18.72 4.55 3.55
C ALA A 43 -19.29 5.22 4.81
N ASP A 44 -19.59 4.44 5.85
CA ASP A 44 -20.00 4.99 7.14
C ASP A 44 -18.80 5.53 7.93
N ILE A 45 -17.66 4.84 7.82
CA ILE A 45 -16.42 5.14 8.56
C ILE A 45 -15.23 5.04 7.60
N ILE A 46 -14.35 6.04 7.61
CA ILE A 46 -13.04 6.00 6.99
C ILE A 46 -12.00 5.78 8.09
N VAL A 47 -11.11 4.81 7.95
CA VAL A 47 -10.03 4.55 8.91
C VAL A 47 -8.69 4.37 8.20
N ARG A 48 -7.61 4.84 8.82
CA ARG A 48 -6.25 4.85 8.26
C ARG A 48 -5.27 4.21 9.25
N PRO A 49 -5.12 2.88 9.29
CA PRO A 49 -4.17 2.23 10.19
C PRO A 49 -2.71 2.36 9.71
N GLU A 50 -1.75 2.31 10.63
CA GLU A 50 -0.31 2.29 10.35
C GLU A 50 0.33 0.92 10.61
N THR A 51 -0.31 0.06 11.41
CA THR A 51 0.27 -1.23 11.84
C THR A 51 -0.62 -2.43 11.51
N THR A 52 -0.03 -3.62 11.51
CA THR A 52 -0.77 -4.88 11.28
C THR A 52 -1.74 -5.15 12.43
N GLU A 53 -1.33 -4.78 13.63
CA GLU A 53 -2.06 -4.92 14.88
C GLU A 53 -3.33 -4.08 14.83
N GLU A 54 -3.23 -2.80 14.43
CA GLU A 54 -4.40 -1.93 14.22
C GLU A 54 -5.37 -2.52 13.19
N VAL A 55 -4.86 -3.02 12.05
CA VAL A 55 -5.71 -3.68 11.04
C VAL A 55 -6.42 -4.90 11.63
N SER A 56 -5.72 -5.71 12.43
CA SER A 56 -6.30 -6.89 13.09
C SER A 56 -7.44 -6.49 14.03
N GLU A 57 -7.26 -5.46 14.84
CA GLU A 57 -8.28 -4.96 15.75
C GLU A 57 -9.49 -4.38 15.00
N ILE A 58 -9.28 -3.59 13.94
CA ILE A 58 -10.36 -3.09 13.08
C ILE A 58 -11.18 -4.24 12.50
N VAL A 59 -10.52 -5.31 12.03
CA VAL A 59 -11.19 -6.51 11.50
C VAL A 59 -12.05 -7.19 12.57
N LYS A 60 -11.56 -7.27 13.81
CA LYS A 60 -12.32 -7.82 14.94
C LYS A 60 -13.55 -6.97 15.25
N VAL A 61 -13.40 -5.64 15.30
CA VAL A 61 -14.51 -4.69 15.53
C VAL A 61 -15.55 -4.82 14.42
N ALA A 62 -15.14 -4.81 13.16
CA ALA A 62 -16.07 -4.95 12.04
C ALA A 62 -16.83 -6.29 12.09
N ASN A 63 -16.16 -7.39 12.43
CA ASN A 63 -16.82 -8.70 12.57
C ASN A 63 -17.78 -8.74 13.77
N LYS A 64 -17.44 -8.09 14.89
CA LYS A 64 -18.30 -7.95 16.07
C LYS A 64 -19.60 -7.23 15.73
N TYR A 65 -19.51 -6.11 15.01
CA TYR A 65 -20.67 -5.28 14.64
C TYR A 65 -21.34 -5.67 13.32
N LYS A 66 -20.78 -6.66 12.59
CA LYS A 66 -21.24 -7.11 11.27
C LYS A 66 -21.22 -5.99 10.22
N LEU A 67 -20.19 -5.16 10.26
CA LEU A 67 -19.95 -4.10 9.28
C LEU A 67 -19.12 -4.65 8.11
N ARG A 68 -19.52 -4.28 6.89
CA ARG A 68 -18.70 -4.51 5.69
C ARG A 68 -17.39 -3.75 5.83
N MET A 69 -16.31 -4.30 5.30
CA MET A 69 -15.03 -3.61 5.18
C MET A 69 -14.54 -3.64 3.74
N VAL A 70 -13.93 -2.56 3.29
CA VAL A 70 -13.23 -2.48 1.99
C VAL A 70 -11.84 -1.87 2.21
N PRO A 71 -10.75 -2.60 1.96
CA PRO A 71 -9.41 -2.01 1.94
C PRO A 71 -9.23 -1.16 0.69
N ARG A 72 -8.51 -0.04 0.83
CA ARG A 72 -8.19 0.89 -0.24
C ARG A 72 -6.73 1.29 -0.16
N GLY A 73 -6.06 1.30 -1.32
CA GLY A 73 -4.76 1.94 -1.52
C GLY A 73 -4.91 3.26 -2.27
N GLY A 74 -4.31 3.36 -3.45
CA GLY A 74 -4.39 4.57 -4.28
C GLY A 74 -5.76 4.88 -4.93
N GLY A 75 -6.77 4.02 -4.76
CA GLY A 75 -8.13 4.26 -5.28
C GLY A 75 -8.29 4.19 -6.80
N ALA A 76 -7.28 3.72 -7.52
CA ALA A 76 -7.22 3.73 -8.98
C ALA A 76 -7.82 2.48 -9.66
N ASP A 77 -8.80 1.82 -9.02
CA ASP A 77 -9.48 0.68 -9.62
C ASP A 77 -10.58 1.13 -10.61
N LEU A 78 -11.02 0.23 -11.48
CA LEU A 78 -12.02 0.50 -12.53
C LEU A 78 -13.30 -0.32 -12.38
N VAL A 79 -13.49 -1.00 -11.23
CA VAL A 79 -14.60 -1.96 -11.05
C VAL A 79 -15.36 -1.79 -9.73
N GLY A 80 -15.03 -0.76 -8.95
CA GLY A 80 -15.66 -0.46 -7.66
C GLY A 80 -15.07 -1.23 -6.46
N GLY A 81 -13.92 -1.88 -6.63
CA GLY A 81 -13.27 -2.67 -5.59
C GLY A 81 -12.66 -1.85 -4.45
N SER A 82 -12.44 -0.54 -4.66
CA SER A 82 -11.82 0.35 -3.68
C SER A 82 -12.79 1.32 -2.98
N VAL A 83 -14.10 1.08 -3.13
CA VAL A 83 -15.18 1.91 -2.58
C VAL A 83 -16.27 1.04 -1.92
N THR A 84 -17.11 1.63 -1.08
CA THR A 84 -18.22 0.93 -0.39
C THR A 84 -19.37 1.88 -0.08
N ASP A 85 -20.61 1.39 -0.16
CA ASP A 85 -21.86 2.14 0.11
C ASP A 85 -22.24 2.26 1.59
N ARG A 86 -21.49 1.55 2.45
CA ARG A 86 -21.67 1.49 3.90
C ARG A 86 -20.49 0.76 4.53
N GLY A 87 -20.47 0.72 5.86
CA GLY A 87 -19.44 0.06 6.64
C GLY A 87 -18.15 0.86 6.65
N ILE A 88 -17.03 0.13 6.71
CA ILE A 88 -15.72 0.70 6.99
C ILE A 88 -14.88 0.66 5.71
N LEU A 89 -14.35 1.80 5.31
CA LEU A 89 -13.30 1.88 4.30
C LEU A 89 -11.95 2.02 5.01
N ILE A 90 -11.03 1.11 4.72
CA ILE A 90 -9.72 1.04 5.36
C ILE A 90 -8.66 1.53 4.38
N ASP A 91 -8.18 2.75 4.56
CA ASP A 91 -7.13 3.34 3.76
C ASP A 91 -5.75 2.92 4.30
N MET A 92 -5.09 2.06 3.53
CA MET A 92 -3.83 1.42 3.88
C MET A 92 -2.61 2.32 3.64
N THR A 93 -2.77 3.54 3.13
CA THR A 93 -1.65 4.40 2.67
C THR A 93 -0.69 4.84 3.77
N ARG A 94 -1.06 4.74 5.05
CA ARG A 94 -0.13 4.95 6.17
C ARG A 94 0.85 3.80 6.38
N MET A 95 0.54 2.60 5.91
CA MET A 95 1.44 1.46 5.94
C MET A 95 2.44 1.53 4.76
N ASN A 96 3.25 2.59 4.69
CA ASN A 96 4.06 2.94 3.52
C ASN A 96 5.58 2.84 3.73
N LYS A 97 6.04 2.19 4.80
CA LYS A 97 7.46 2.10 5.12
C LYS A 97 8.17 1.02 4.31
N LEU A 98 9.43 1.27 3.99
CA LEU A 98 10.37 0.24 3.56
C LEU A 98 11.00 -0.36 4.83
N GLU A 99 10.61 -1.58 5.17
CA GLU A 99 11.00 -2.26 6.41
C GLU A 99 12.35 -2.97 6.29
N VAL A 100 12.59 -3.63 5.14
CA VAL A 100 13.82 -4.39 4.89
C VAL A 100 14.37 -4.02 3.53
N PHE A 101 15.67 -3.73 3.49
CA PHE A 101 16.45 -3.62 2.25
C PHE A 101 17.63 -4.59 2.31
N ASN A 102 17.44 -5.79 1.74
CA ASN A 102 18.50 -6.79 1.66
C ASN A 102 19.17 -6.75 0.28
N LYS A 103 20.38 -6.19 0.24
CA LYS A 103 21.18 -6.04 -0.98
C LYS A 103 21.94 -7.30 -1.37
N ASP A 104 22.23 -8.16 -0.41
CA ASP A 104 23.00 -9.39 -0.62
C ASP A 104 22.13 -10.47 -1.27
N ASP A 105 20.87 -10.53 -0.86
CA ASP A 105 19.85 -11.47 -1.36
C ASP A 105 18.86 -10.82 -2.35
N TYR A 106 19.07 -9.54 -2.68
CA TYR A 106 18.30 -8.80 -3.68
C TYR A 106 16.78 -8.78 -3.45
N TYR A 107 16.35 -8.48 -2.22
CA TYR A 107 14.94 -8.27 -1.93
C TYR A 107 14.71 -7.09 -0.98
N ILE A 108 13.46 -6.61 -1.00
CA ILE A 108 12.95 -5.65 -0.03
C ILE A 108 11.67 -6.18 0.61
N VAL A 109 11.36 -5.69 1.81
CA VAL A 109 10.03 -5.84 2.44
C VAL A 109 9.47 -4.45 2.64
N VAL A 110 8.27 -4.22 2.12
CA VAL A 110 7.62 -2.91 2.15
C VAL A 110 6.17 -3.04 2.62
N GLY A 111 5.68 -1.98 3.27
CA GLY A 111 4.27 -1.86 3.62
C GLY A 111 3.39 -1.75 2.37
N VAL A 112 2.20 -2.33 2.42
CA VAL A 112 1.28 -2.37 1.26
C VAL A 112 0.78 -1.00 0.80
N GLY A 113 0.84 0.00 1.67
CA GLY A 113 0.45 1.38 1.40
C GLY A 113 1.49 2.19 0.64
N ILE A 114 2.72 1.68 0.48
CA ILE A 114 3.77 2.41 -0.25
C ILE A 114 3.37 2.54 -1.72
N THR A 115 3.55 3.73 -2.28
CA THR A 115 3.31 3.97 -3.70
C THR A 115 4.51 3.53 -4.53
N TRP A 116 4.29 3.21 -5.81
CA TRP A 116 5.41 2.94 -6.72
C TRP A 116 6.34 4.14 -6.87
N GLY A 117 5.80 5.36 -6.86
CA GLY A 117 6.59 6.58 -6.89
C GLY A 117 7.52 6.72 -5.69
N ASP A 118 6.97 6.55 -4.49
CA ASP A 118 7.75 6.61 -3.25
C ASP A 118 8.81 5.49 -3.21
N LEU A 119 8.42 4.25 -3.50
CA LEU A 119 9.35 3.13 -3.55
C LEU A 119 10.51 3.37 -4.51
N LEU A 120 10.23 3.78 -5.75
CA LEU A 120 11.27 4.04 -6.74
C LEU A 120 12.16 5.22 -6.35
N SER A 121 11.60 6.24 -5.69
CA SER A 121 12.38 7.38 -5.19
C SER A 121 13.41 6.97 -4.14
N GLN A 122 13.15 5.89 -3.40
CA GLN A 122 14.08 5.32 -2.42
C GLN A 122 15.09 4.36 -3.07
N LEU A 123 14.65 3.51 -4.01
CA LEU A 123 15.50 2.48 -4.64
C LEU A 123 16.48 3.04 -5.67
N LEU A 124 16.02 3.95 -6.54
CA LEU A 124 16.83 4.41 -7.67
C LEU A 124 18.12 5.14 -7.23
N PRO A 125 18.09 6.05 -6.24
CA PRO A 125 19.31 6.67 -5.71
C PRO A 125 20.25 5.66 -5.04
N ALA A 126 19.71 4.58 -4.47
CA ALA A 126 20.49 3.49 -3.90
C ALA A 126 21.10 2.56 -4.96
N GLY A 127 20.79 2.77 -6.23
CA GLY A 127 21.29 1.98 -7.34
C GLY A 127 20.53 0.68 -7.60
N TYR A 128 19.28 0.58 -7.14
CA TYR A 128 18.42 -0.59 -7.30
C TYR A 128 17.06 -0.22 -7.95
N THR A 129 16.39 -1.21 -8.50
CA THR A 129 15.02 -1.11 -9.02
C THR A 129 14.31 -2.44 -8.83
N THR A 130 12.99 -2.45 -8.85
CA THR A 130 12.17 -3.67 -8.90
C THR A 130 12.08 -4.25 -10.33
N GLY A 131 12.59 -3.53 -11.34
CA GLY A 131 12.41 -3.87 -12.76
C GLY A 131 11.03 -3.52 -13.30
N ASN A 132 10.14 -2.96 -12.49
CA ASN A 132 8.80 -2.51 -12.85
C ASN A 132 8.55 -1.08 -12.32
N THR A 133 7.79 -0.27 -13.04
CA THR A 133 7.40 1.09 -12.64
C THR A 133 5.97 1.18 -12.10
N GLY A 134 5.34 0.03 -11.85
CA GLY A 134 3.96 -0.09 -11.39
C GLY A 134 2.96 -0.46 -12.50
N PRO A 135 1.68 -0.67 -12.14
CA PRO A 135 0.62 -0.96 -13.10
C PRO A 135 0.30 0.28 -13.97
N GLY A 136 -0.65 0.18 -14.89
CA GLY A 136 -1.05 1.29 -15.77
C GLY A 136 -1.50 2.57 -15.05
N SER A 137 -1.92 2.48 -13.77
CA SER A 137 -2.21 3.63 -12.90
C SER A 137 -0.96 4.34 -12.35
N GLY A 138 0.23 3.87 -12.71
CA GLY A 138 1.51 4.56 -12.55
C GLY A 138 1.96 4.75 -11.10
N PHE A 139 2.69 5.84 -10.87
CA PHE A 139 3.38 6.12 -9.60
C PHE A 139 2.47 6.30 -8.39
N ALA A 140 1.20 6.66 -8.59
CA ALA A 140 0.22 6.82 -7.52
C ALA A 140 -0.35 5.48 -7.02
N ALA A 141 -0.17 4.39 -7.79
CA ALA A 141 -0.62 3.09 -7.38
C ALA A 141 0.21 2.59 -6.18
N THR A 142 -0.48 2.02 -5.20
CA THR A 142 0.16 1.36 -4.05
C THR A 142 0.60 -0.06 -4.40
N ILE A 143 1.65 -0.57 -3.77
CA ILE A 143 2.09 -1.97 -3.90
C ILE A 143 0.97 -2.96 -3.59
N GLY A 144 0.18 -2.72 -2.54
CA GLY A 144 -0.98 -3.53 -2.20
C GLY A 144 -2.01 -3.60 -3.33
N GLY A 145 -2.43 -2.44 -3.83
CA GLY A 145 -3.39 -2.35 -4.95
C GLY A 145 -2.89 -2.89 -6.30
N SER A 146 -1.58 -3.03 -6.50
CA SER A 146 -0.98 -3.39 -7.81
C SER A 146 -0.92 -4.89 -8.09
N GLY A 147 -1.29 -5.74 -7.14
CA GLY A 147 -1.24 -7.20 -7.29
C GLY A 147 -1.72 -8.00 -6.08
N ASN A 148 -2.15 -7.33 -5.00
CA ASN A 148 -2.57 -7.95 -3.75
C ASN A 148 -3.89 -7.32 -3.26
N ASN A 149 -5.00 -7.60 -3.95
CA ASN A 149 -6.37 -7.21 -3.54
C ASN A 149 -6.85 -7.88 -2.22
N ARG A 150 -5.92 -8.36 -1.38
CA ARG A 150 -6.17 -8.97 -0.08
C ARG A 150 -5.52 -8.11 0.99
N ILE A 151 -6.17 -8.01 2.16
CA ILE A 151 -5.59 -7.36 3.34
C ILE A 151 -4.30 -8.11 3.71
N LYS A 152 -3.17 -7.50 3.38
CA LYS A 152 -1.82 -7.91 3.78
C LYS A 152 -1.14 -6.66 4.33
N ALA A 153 -0.27 -6.81 5.32
CA ALA A 153 0.48 -5.68 5.86
C ALA A 153 1.73 -5.36 5.04
N PHE A 154 2.44 -6.40 4.60
CA PHE A 154 3.73 -6.28 3.91
C PHE A 154 3.83 -7.18 2.69
N VAL A 155 4.70 -6.79 1.76
CA VAL A 155 5.02 -7.56 0.55
C VAL A 155 6.54 -7.63 0.40
N LEU A 156 7.05 -8.84 0.17
CA LEU A 156 8.42 -9.06 -0.26
C LEU A 156 8.51 -8.84 -1.77
N ILE A 157 9.44 -8.00 -2.23
CA ILE A 157 9.64 -7.66 -3.63
C ILE A 157 11.10 -7.92 -4.01
N PRO A 158 11.38 -8.66 -5.09
CA PRO A 158 12.74 -8.79 -5.61
C PRO A 158 13.22 -7.45 -6.21
N ILE A 159 14.50 -7.16 -6.05
CA ILE A 159 15.15 -5.98 -6.62
C ILE A 159 16.34 -6.40 -7.48
N VAL A 160 16.76 -5.54 -8.39
CA VAL A 160 17.95 -5.71 -9.22
C VAL A 160 18.76 -4.42 -9.25
N PRO A 161 20.10 -4.49 -9.35
CA PRO A 161 20.92 -3.30 -9.54
C PRO A 161 20.56 -2.57 -10.84
N THR A 162 20.57 -1.24 -10.81
CA THR A 162 20.34 -0.39 -12.00
C THR A 162 21.50 -0.39 -12.99
N SER A 163 22.68 -0.84 -12.55
CA SER A 163 23.89 -0.97 -13.36
C SER A 163 24.65 -2.24 -12.97
N PRO A 164 25.33 -2.94 -13.92
CA PRO A 164 26.20 -4.08 -13.60
C PRO A 164 27.29 -3.76 -12.56
N MET A 165 27.72 -2.50 -12.47
CA MET A 165 28.73 -2.06 -11.48
C MET A 165 28.19 -1.97 -10.05
N ASN A 166 26.87 -1.95 -9.87
CA ASN A 166 26.23 -1.89 -8.55
C ASN A 166 25.98 -3.28 -7.95
N ARG A 167 26.43 -4.38 -8.59
CA ARG A 167 26.42 -5.70 -7.95
C ARG A 167 27.45 -5.71 -6.82
N PRO A 168 27.07 -6.05 -5.57
CA PRO A 168 28.05 -6.43 -4.56
C PRO A 168 28.93 -7.56 -5.10
N VAL A 169 30.24 -7.32 -5.15
CA VAL A 169 31.23 -8.33 -5.50
C VAL A 169 31.31 -9.28 -4.31
N LYS A 170 30.83 -10.52 -4.46
CA LYS A 170 31.02 -11.54 -3.40
C LYS A 170 32.52 -11.71 -3.18
N SER A 171 32.96 -11.80 -1.92
CA SER A 171 34.37 -12.03 -1.60
C SER A 171 34.84 -13.33 -2.28
N GLY A 172 35.62 -13.21 -3.35
CA GLY A 172 36.08 -14.32 -4.18
C GLY A 172 35.69 -14.25 -5.67
N GLU A 173 34.79 -13.35 -6.07
CA GLU A 173 34.50 -13.12 -7.49
C GLU A 173 35.38 -11.99 -8.05
N THR A 174 36.24 -12.32 -9.03
CA THR A 174 36.99 -11.29 -9.77
C THR A 174 36.03 -10.42 -10.59
N PRO A 175 36.15 -9.08 -10.59
CA PRO A 175 35.33 -8.23 -11.43
C PRO A 175 35.54 -8.61 -12.90
N TYR A 176 34.43 -8.80 -13.62
CA TYR A 176 34.46 -9.14 -15.04
C TYR A 176 35.19 -8.03 -15.82
N ARG A 177 36.43 -8.29 -16.22
CA ARG A 177 37.23 -7.37 -17.05
C ARG A 177 36.50 -7.27 -18.39
N GLN A 178 35.88 -6.12 -18.69
CA GLN A 178 35.39 -5.84 -20.03
C GLN A 178 36.56 -6.00 -21.01
N LYS A 179 36.57 -7.07 -21.79
CA LYS A 179 37.41 -7.13 -22.98
C LYS A 179 36.80 -6.13 -23.96
N GLY A 180 37.49 -5.01 -24.13
CA GLY A 180 37.14 -4.00 -25.11
C GLY A 180 36.97 -4.64 -26.49
N VAL A 181 35.82 -4.40 -27.09
CA VAL A 181 35.65 -4.59 -28.52
C VAL A 181 36.12 -3.29 -29.15
N ALA A 182 37.31 -3.32 -29.74
CA ALA A 182 37.77 -2.25 -30.62
C ALA A 182 36.96 -2.31 -31.92
N TYR A 183 36.64 -1.12 -32.45
CA TYR A 183 35.91 -0.87 -33.69
C TYR A 183 36.49 -1.60 -34.90
#